data_AF-A0A937ZAB2-F1
#
_entry.id   AF-A0A937ZAB2-F1
#
_cell.length_a   1.000
_cell.length_b   1.000
_cell.length_c   1.000
_cell.angle_alpha   90.00
_cell.angle_beta   90.00
_cell.angle_gamma   90.00
#
_symmetry.space_group_name_H-M   'P 1'
#
loop_
_entity.id
_entity.type
_entity.pdbx_description
1 polymer ?
#
loop_
_entity_poly.entity_id
_entity_poly.type
_entity_poly.pdbx_seq_one_letter_code
_entity_poly.pdbx_strand_id
1 'polypeptide(L)' 'MQPHQAPKYNSPKLAAEARAQRRKALFWIVVAIPLLFMFLLFGYSDQAPTALRDAIAAMDRQLGYPILTVLKAIASR' A
#
# COMPACT_ATOMS: atom_id res chain seq x y z
N MET A 1 -15.36 21.74 -33.94
CA MET A 1 -15.74 20.35 -34.29
C MET A 1 -14.93 19.42 -33.40
N GLN A 2 -15.57 18.71 -32.46
CA GLN A 2 -14.83 17.76 -31.63
C GLN A 2 -14.43 16.55 -32.51
N PRO A 3 -13.17 16.09 -32.48
CA PRO A 3 -12.76 14.94 -33.26
C PRO A 3 -13.55 13.72 -32.78
N HIS A 4 -14.30 13.12 -33.70
CA HIS A 4 -15.06 11.90 -33.47
C HIS A 4 -14.05 10.78 -33.15
N GLN A 5 -13.87 10.46 -31.86
CA GLN A 5 -13.03 9.35 -31.46
C GLN A 5 -13.68 8.05 -31.95
N ALA A 6 -13.02 7.37 -32.89
CA ALA A 6 -13.49 6.08 -33.38
C ALA A 6 -13.69 5.10 -32.20
N PRO A 7 -14.74 4.26 -32.22
CA PRO A 7 -14.99 3.30 -31.16
C PRO A 7 -13.80 2.35 -31.02
N LYS A 8 -13.21 2.31 -29.82
CA LYS A 8 -12.07 1.48 -29.49
C LYS A 8 -12.54 0.02 -29.39
N TYR A 9 -12.46 -0.73 -30.50
CA TYR A 9 -12.72 -2.16 -30.49
C TYR A 9 -11.59 -2.87 -29.74
N ASN A 10 -11.78 -3.08 -28.44
CA ASN A 10 -10.87 -3.89 -27.64
C ASN A 10 -10.94 -5.34 -28.12
N SER A 11 -9.90 -5.80 -28.83
CA SER A 11 -9.73 -7.21 -29.15
C SER A 11 -9.85 -8.06 -27.87
N PRO A 12 -10.47 -9.27 -27.93
CA PRO A 12 -10.54 -10.18 -26.78
C PRO A 12 -9.20 -10.40 -26.09
N LYS A 13 -8.11 -10.38 -26.86
CA LYS A 13 -6.74 -10.47 -26.37
C LYS A 13 -6.35 -9.29 -25.47
N LEU A 14 -6.62 -8.06 -25.92
CA LEU A 14 -6.35 -6.84 -25.15
C LEU A 14 -7.17 -6.80 -23.84
N ALA A 15 -8.42 -7.27 -23.91
CA ALA A 15 -9.26 -7.40 -22.72
C ALA A 15 -8.72 -8.44 -21.72
N ALA A 16 -8.20 -9.57 -22.21
CA ALA A 16 -7.58 -10.59 -21.38
C ALA A 16 -6.29 -10.11 -20.71
N GLU A 17 -5.42 -9.42 -21.46
CA GLU A 17 -4.17 -8.83 -20.94
C GLU A 17 -4.44 -7.78 -19.86
N ALA A 18 -5.41 -6.88 -20.08
CA ALA A 18 -5.81 -5.88 -19.08
C ALA A 18 -6.33 -6.53 -17.79
N ARG A 19 -7.11 -7.61 -17.89
CA ARG A 19 -7.56 -8.38 -16.70
C ARG A 19 -6.40 -9.07 -15.99
N ALA A 20 -5.41 -9.59 -16.72
CA ALA A 20 -4.23 -10.21 -16.12
C ALA A 20 -3.38 -9.18 -15.37
N GLN A 21 -3.16 -7.99 -15.96
CA GLN A 21 -2.45 -6.89 -15.30
C GLN A 21 -3.17 -6.42 -14.04
N ARG A 22 -4.49 -6.24 -14.09
CA ARG A 22 -5.29 -5.87 -12.91
C ARG A 22 -5.19 -6.92 -11.80
N ARG A 23 -5.27 -8.21 -12.14
CA ARG A 23 -5.12 -9.30 -11.17
C ARG A 23 -3.73 -9.32 -10.53
N LYS A 24 -2.68 -9.12 -11.33
CA LYS A 24 -1.31 -9.00 -10.82
C LYS A 24 -1.16 -7.80 -9.90
N ALA A 25 -1.71 -6.64 -10.28
CA ALA A 25 -1.68 -5.44 -9.44
C ALA A 25 -2.43 -5.68 -8.12
N LEU A 26 -3.64 -6.25 -8.17
CA LEU A 26 -4.42 -6.59 -6.97
C LEU A 26 -3.67 -7.57 -6.06
N PHE A 27 -3.06 -8.61 -6.63
CA PHE A 27 -2.23 -9.55 -5.87
C PHE A 27 -1.11 -8.82 -5.13
N TRP A 28 -0.37 -7.96 -5.83
CA TRP A 28 0.69 -7.18 -5.20
C TRP A 28 0.20 -6.19 -4.16
N ILE A 29 -0.97 -5.58 -4.35
CA ILE A 29 -1.58 -4.69 -3.34
C ILE A 29 -1.91 -5.49 -2.07
N VAL A 30 -2.55 -6.65 -2.23
CA VAL A 30 -2.93 -7.52 -1.11
C VAL A 30 -1.70 -8.06 -0.36
N VAL A 31 -0.59 -8.29 -1.04
CA VAL A 31 0.66 -8.77 -0.41
C VAL A 31 1.49 -7.61 0.16
N ALA A 32 1.64 -6.51 -0.57
CA ALA A 32 2.52 -5.42 -0.18
C ALA A 32 1.96 -4.61 0.99
N ILE A 33 0.64 -4.40 1.06
CA ILE A 33 0.05 -3.60 2.15
C ILE A 33 0.31 -4.24 3.53
N PRO A 34 0.02 -5.53 3.77
CA PRO A 34 0.33 -6.17 5.04
C PRO A 34 1.84 -6.19 5.36
N LEU A 35 2.69 -6.40 4.35
CA LEU A 35 4.14 -6.38 4.55
C LEU A 35 4.66 -5.00 4.95
N LEU A 36 4.18 -3.95 4.28
CA LEU A 36 4.47 -2.57 4.65
C LEU A 36 3.98 -2.27 6.06
N PHE A 37 2.78 -2.73 6.41
CA PHE A 37 2.24 -2.56 7.75
C PHE A 37 3.10 -3.27 8.81
N MET A 38 3.50 -4.52 8.58
CA MET A 38 4.41 -5.24 9.48
C MET A 38 5.77 -4.55 9.60
N PHE A 39 6.32 -4.02 8.52
CA PHE A 39 7.56 -3.26 8.54
C PHE A 39 7.46 -2.00 9.39
N LEU A 40 6.35 -1.26 9.26
CA LEU A 40 6.07 -0.09 10.09
C LEU A 40 5.92 -0.47 11.57
N LEU A 41 5.25 -1.58 11.84
CA LEU A 41 5.11 -2.12 13.19
C LEU A 41 6.47 -2.49 13.80
N PHE A 42 7.34 -3.12 13.00
CA PHE A 42 8.70 -3.46 13.41
C PHE A 42 9.49 -2.21 13.79
N GLY A 43 9.27 -1.08 13.12
CA GLY A 43 9.84 0.23 13.49
C GLY A 43 9.50 0.71 14.90
N TYR A 44 8.49 0.16 15.55
CA TYR A 44 8.14 0.45 16.94
C TYR A 44 8.64 -0.64 17.93
N SER A 45 9.34 -1.67 17.43
CA SER A 45 9.93 -2.72 18.26
C SER A 45 11.29 -2.31 18.80
N ASP A 46 11.64 -2.81 19.99
CA ASP A 46 12.97 -2.64 20.58
C ASP A 46 14.10 -3.30 19.77
N GLN A 47 13.75 -4.24 18.88
CA GLN A 47 14.70 -4.94 18.01
C GLN A 47 15.10 -4.12 16.76
N ALA A 48 14.40 -3.02 16.47
CA ALA A 48 14.71 -2.20 15.31
C ALA A 48 15.96 -1.33 15.53
N PRO A 49 16.80 -1.13 14.49
CA PRO A 49 17.89 -0.15 14.55
C PRO A 49 17.36 1.25 14.88
N THR A 50 18.10 2.03 15.68
CA THR A 50 17.66 3.37 16.13
C THR A 50 17.27 4.28 14.97
N ALA A 51 18.08 4.32 13.91
CA ALA A 51 17.79 5.12 12.72
C ALA A 51 16.47 4.75 12.04
N LEU A 52 16.09 3.47 12.06
CA LEU A 52 14.83 3.00 11.49
C LEU A 52 13.64 3.42 12.36
N ARG A 53 13.79 3.33 13.68
CA ARG A 53 12.76 3.78 14.63
C ARG A 53 12.48 5.27 14.48
N ASP A 54 13.53 6.08 14.41
CA ASP A 54 13.43 7.53 14.27
C ASP A 54 12.76 7.90 12.94
N ALA A 55 13.15 7.23 11.84
CA ALA A 55 12.54 7.45 10.53
C ALA A 55 11.06 7.10 10.52
N ILE A 56 10.68 5.96 11.10
CA ILE A 56 9.29 5.51 11.15
C ILE A 56 8.47 6.41 12.08
N ALA A 57 9.00 6.80 13.24
CA ALA A 57 8.34 7.74 14.15
C ALA A 57 8.14 9.12 13.50
N ALA A 58 9.12 9.62 12.74
CA ALA A 58 8.99 10.87 12.00
C ALA A 58 7.92 10.78 10.90
N MET A 59 7.88 9.68 10.16
CA MET A 59 6.90 9.45 9.11
C MET A 59 5.48 9.30 9.69
N ASP A 60 5.33 8.53 10.77
CA ASP A 60 4.05 8.35 11.47
C ASP A 60 3.56 9.69 12.03
N ARG A 61 4.45 10.51 12.59
CA ARG A 61 4.14 11.86 13.06
C ARG A 61 3.62 12.77 11.95
N GLN A 62 4.22 12.75 10.76
CA GLN A 62 3.77 13.55 9.61
C GLN A 62 2.33 13.20 9.17
N LEU A 63 1.90 11.97 9.43
CA LEU A 63 0.57 11.48 9.10
C LEU A 63 -0.42 11.56 10.28
N GLY A 64 -0.02 12.14 11.42
CA GLY A 64 -0.88 12.26 12.61
C GLY A 64 -0.90 11.03 13.52
N TYR A 65 0.15 10.22 13.51
CA TYR A 65 0.34 9.02 14.33
C TYR A 65 -0.66 7.86 14.09
N PRO A 66 -1.01 7.51 12.84
CA PRO A 66 -1.92 6.40 12.58
C PRO A 66 -1.40 5.06 13.11
N ILE A 67 -0.11 4.75 12.98
CA ILE A 67 0.45 3.47 13.42
C ILE A 67 0.47 3.39 14.94
N LEU A 68 0.94 4.43 15.62
CA LEU A 68 0.90 4.50 17.08
C LEU A 68 -0.52 4.39 17.63
N THR A 69 -1.52 4.94 16.93
CA THR A 69 -2.93 4.84 17.32
C THR A 69 -3.43 3.39 17.26
N VAL A 70 -3.12 2.67 16.18
CA VAL A 70 -3.48 1.25 16.05
C VAL A 70 -2.77 0.41 17.12
N LEU A 71 -1.48 0.64 17.34
CA LEU A 71 -0.71 -0.04 18.39
C LEU A 71 -1.33 0.16 19.77
N LYS A 72 -1.68 1.40 20.11
CA LYS A 72 -2.35 1.72 21.39
C LYS A 72 -3.70 1.00 21.51
N ALA A 73 -4.51 0.99 20.45
CA ALA A 73 -5.81 0.33 20.46
C ALA A 73 -5.72 -1.20 20.61
N ILE A 74 -4.63 -1.82 20.14
CA ILE A 74 -4.36 -3.25 20.33
C ILE A 74 -3.84 -3.50 21.76
N ALA A 75 -2.91 -2.68 22.24
CA ALA A 75 -2.30 -2.84 23.56
C ALA A 75 -3.25 -2.52 24.73
N SER A 76 -4.30 -1.73 24.48
CA SER A 76 -5.33 -1.40 25.47
C SER A 76 -6.46 -2.44 25.54
N ARG A 77 -6.35 -3.56 24.84
CA ARG A 77 -7.25 -4.71 24.94
C ARG A 77 -6.62 -5.78 25.83
#